data_AF-A0A2P2BZ14-F1
#
_entry.id   AF-A0A2P2BZ14-F1
#
_cell.length_a   1.000
_cell.length_b   1.000
_cell.length_c   1.000
_cell.angle_alpha   90.00
_cell.angle_beta   90.00
_cell.angle_gamma   90.00
#
_symmetry.space_group_name_H-M   'P 1'
#
loop_
_entity.id
_entity.type
_entity.pdbx_description
1 polymer ?
#
loop_
_entity_poly.entity_id
_entity_poly.type
_entity_poly.pdbx_seq_one_letter_code
_entity_poly.pdbx_strand_id
1 'polypeptide(L)'
;MTNTRKVVAVVLLVIEGGLAALGVLFHYGLTAEYGDITDSALDGLRSGFSTGTGAIALGLVAVPALFAVVVSTQPWIRVAAASIPVLMVVLMLAVTPSALRHKLDVQYDAVPQCVSLEDMGPGPGTRAARASQQAFESIDHIGYFGGGGGSGVGGCDRSFVLTDDVDVVEHYRAALDDAGWRVVEDDGQRLRAEKDDMAFEVVDCGHGGVVWAGAARLSQQPVLRDRGAGAVCPAAGQP
;
A
#
# COMPACT_ATOMS: atom_id res chain seq x y z
N MET A 1 8.23 54.50 6.40
CA MET A 1 9.03 53.26 6.49
C MET A 1 8.33 52.11 7.21
N THR A 2 7.34 52.36 8.08
CA THR A 2 6.58 51.33 8.82
C THR A 2 5.60 50.52 7.97
N ASN A 3 4.93 51.13 6.98
CA ASN A 3 3.98 50.42 6.11
C ASN A 3 4.68 49.45 5.14
N THR A 4 5.81 49.83 4.55
CA THR A 4 6.57 48.96 3.63
C THR A 4 7.08 47.70 4.33
N ARG A 5 7.58 47.81 5.58
CA ARG A 5 8.00 46.65 6.38
C ARG A 5 6.84 45.71 6.73
N LYS A 6 5.67 46.26 7.05
CA LYS A 6 4.46 45.45 7.29
C LYS A 6 4.01 44.72 6.03
N VAL A 7 3.98 45.42 4.89
CA VAL A 7 3.62 44.81 3.60
C VAL A 7 4.58 43.68 3.23
N VAL A 8 5.90 43.90 3.33
CA VAL A 8 6.91 42.86 3.06
C VAL A 8 6.74 41.66 3.99
N ALA A 9 6.54 41.87 5.29
CA ALA A 9 6.35 40.77 6.23
C ALA A 9 5.07 39.96 5.96
N VAL A 10 3.97 40.62 5.60
CA VAL A 10 2.73 39.94 5.20
C VAL A 10 2.95 39.13 3.92
N VAL A 11 3.62 39.70 2.91
CA VAL A 11 3.95 38.98 1.67
C VAL A 11 4.80 37.74 1.95
N LEU A 12 5.80 37.84 2.84
CA LEU A 12 6.62 36.69 3.24
C LEU A 12 5.80 35.60 3.93
N LEU A 13 4.92 35.97 4.87
CA LEU A 13 4.03 35.01 5.53
C LEU A 13 3.07 34.32 4.54
N VAL A 14 2.57 35.06 3.54
CA VAL A 14 1.72 34.48 2.49
C VAL A 14 2.51 33.49 1.63
N ILE A 15 3.73 33.83 1.22
CA ILE A 15 4.61 32.92 0.47
C ILE A 15 4.92 31.67 1.30
N GLU A 16 5.27 31.85 2.57
CA GLU A 16 5.59 30.77 3.49
C GLU A 16 4.39 29.83 3.70
N GLY A 17 3.21 30.38 3.93
CA GLY A 17 1.97 29.60 4.01
C GLY A 17 1.65 28.84 2.71
N GLY A 18 1.91 29.45 1.55
CA GLY A 18 1.78 28.80 0.25
C GLY A 18 2.76 27.64 0.07
N LEU A 19 4.02 27.81 0.46
CA LEU A 19 5.04 26.75 0.43
C LEU A 19 4.69 25.61 1.40
N ALA A 20 4.19 25.93 2.59
CA ALA A 20 3.72 24.94 3.55
C ALA A 20 2.56 24.09 2.97
N ALA A 21 1.58 24.74 2.35
CA ALA A 21 0.47 24.05 1.71
C ALA A 21 0.95 23.13 0.57
N LEU A 22 1.88 23.61 -0.27
CA LEU A 22 2.50 22.79 -1.32
C LEU A 22 3.26 21.59 -0.73
N GLY A 23 3.97 21.78 0.38
CA GLY A 23 4.65 20.70 1.09
C GLY A 23 3.68 19.62 1.56
N VAL A 24 2.55 20.01 2.15
CA VAL A 24 1.50 19.06 2.58
C VAL A 24 0.92 18.30 1.39
N LEU A 25 0.62 18.98 0.28
CA LEU A 25 0.09 18.34 -0.93
C LEU A 25 1.10 17.38 -1.57
N PHE A 26 2.37 17.75 -1.59
CA PHE A 26 3.44 16.89 -2.10
C PHE A 26 3.63 15.65 -1.23
N HIS A 27 3.60 15.80 0.10
CA HIS A 27 3.61 14.68 1.05
C HIS A 27 2.43 13.75 0.81
N TYR A 28 1.21 14.30 0.71
CA TYR A 28 0.00 13.52 0.40
C TYR A 28 0.16 12.70 -0.88
N GLY A 29 0.60 13.31 -1.99
CA GLY A 29 0.75 12.62 -3.27
C GLY A 29 1.78 11.49 -3.21
N LEU A 30 2.92 11.71 -2.56
CA LEU A 30 3.94 10.67 -2.39
C LEU A 30 3.46 9.52 -1.50
N THR A 31 2.78 9.82 -0.39
CA THR A 31 2.22 8.78 0.47
C THR A 31 1.11 8.00 -0.25
N ALA A 32 0.27 8.67 -1.04
CA ALA A 32 -0.78 8.03 -1.80
C ALA A 32 -0.25 7.10 -2.90
N GLU A 33 0.94 7.37 -3.45
CA GLU A 33 1.54 6.54 -4.50
C GLU A 33 2.47 5.47 -3.91
N TYR A 34 3.39 5.87 -3.04
CA TYR A 34 4.52 5.06 -2.57
C TYR A 34 4.47 4.71 -1.09
N GLY A 35 3.49 5.19 -0.33
CA GLY A 35 3.35 4.87 1.09
C GLY A 35 3.15 3.37 1.31
N ASP A 36 3.71 2.86 2.41
CA ASP A 36 3.40 1.52 2.89
C ASP A 36 2.06 1.58 3.64
N ILE A 37 1.10 0.74 3.25
CA ILE A 37 -0.23 0.71 3.85
C ILE A 37 -0.28 -0.02 5.18
N THR A 38 0.79 -0.74 5.53
CA THR A 38 0.97 -1.37 6.84
C THR A 38 1.54 -0.40 7.88
N ASP A 39 2.10 0.73 7.43
CA ASP A 39 2.70 1.75 8.31
C ASP A 39 1.63 2.57 9.05
N SER A 40 1.93 2.90 10.30
CA SER A 40 1.15 3.93 11.01
C SER A 40 1.40 5.32 10.41
N ALA A 41 0.53 6.29 10.69
CA ALA A 41 0.73 7.67 10.23
C ALA A 41 2.08 8.27 10.68
N LEU A 42 2.60 7.83 11.83
CA LEU A 42 3.89 8.28 12.35
C LEU A 42 5.06 7.60 11.61
N ASP A 43 4.91 6.33 11.24
CA ASP A 43 5.89 5.60 10.43
C ASP A 43 5.93 6.14 9.00
N GLY A 44 4.77 6.42 8.40
CA GLY A 44 4.65 7.09 7.10
C GLY A 44 5.26 8.50 7.09
N LEU A 45 5.12 9.26 8.18
CA LEU A 45 5.82 10.54 8.30
C LEU A 45 7.33 10.33 8.42
N ARG A 46 7.77 9.37 9.24
CA ARG A 46 9.19 9.07 9.45
C ARG A 46 9.87 8.61 8.17
N SER A 47 9.21 7.74 7.39
CA SER A 47 9.70 7.26 6.10
C SER A 47 9.74 8.40 5.08
N GLY A 48 8.76 9.30 5.08
CA GLY A 48 8.78 10.55 4.30
C GLY A 48 9.95 11.48 4.65
N PHE A 49 10.33 11.56 5.93
CA PHE A 49 11.53 12.31 6.33
C PHE A 49 12.84 11.58 5.99
N SER A 50 12.91 10.26 6.16
CA SER A 50 14.13 9.49 5.89
C SER A 50 14.44 9.34 4.41
N THR A 51 13.42 9.30 3.55
CA THR A 51 13.57 9.36 2.08
C THR A 51 13.91 10.77 1.57
N GLY A 52 13.95 11.76 2.47
CA GLY A 52 14.43 13.11 2.22
C GLY A 52 13.37 14.08 1.69
N THR A 53 12.21 13.61 1.24
CA THR A 53 11.15 14.45 0.66
C THR A 53 10.50 15.36 1.71
N GLY A 54 10.17 14.81 2.88
CA GLY A 54 9.70 15.59 4.04
C GLY A 54 10.76 16.57 4.56
N ALA A 55 12.03 16.18 4.52
CA ALA A 55 13.14 17.03 4.98
C ALA A 55 13.38 18.23 4.04
N ILE A 56 13.27 18.03 2.72
CA ILE A 56 13.38 19.10 1.71
C ILE A 56 12.21 20.08 1.86
N ALA A 57 10.98 19.58 1.97
CA ALA A 57 9.80 20.43 2.16
C ALA A 57 9.91 21.26 3.45
N LEU A 58 10.30 20.62 4.56
CA LEU A 58 10.50 21.32 5.84
C LEU A 58 11.64 22.34 5.75
N GLY A 59 12.75 22.02 5.08
CA GLY A 59 13.85 22.95 4.87
C GLY A 59 13.42 24.20 4.10
N LEU A 60 12.63 24.04 3.04
CA LEU A 60 12.13 25.15 2.22
C LEU A 60 11.20 26.10 2.98
N VAL A 61 10.49 25.61 3.99
CA VAL A 61 9.59 26.43 4.82
C VAL A 61 10.31 26.98 6.06
N ALA A 62 11.14 26.17 6.72
CA ALA A 62 11.81 26.55 7.96
C ALA A 62 12.87 27.63 7.77
N VAL A 63 13.60 27.64 6.65
CA VAL A 63 14.63 28.66 6.36
C VAL A 63 14.06 30.08 6.28
N PRO A 64 13.02 30.37 5.46
CA PRO A 64 12.40 31.69 5.44
C PRO A 64 11.69 32.02 6.76
N ALA A 65 11.08 31.03 7.43
CA ALA A 65 10.49 31.21 8.76
C ALA A 65 11.52 31.74 9.77
N LEU A 66 12.69 31.10 9.85
CA LEU A 66 13.78 31.50 10.72
C LEU A 66 14.28 32.90 10.38
N PHE A 67 14.39 33.23 9.09
CA PHE A 67 14.79 34.56 8.65
C PHE A 67 13.77 35.64 9.08
N ALA A 68 12.47 35.36 8.94
CA ALA A 68 11.39 36.23 9.41
C ALA A 68 11.42 36.42 10.94
N VAL A 69 11.69 35.35 11.70
CA VAL A 69 11.80 35.40 13.17
C VAL A 69 12.98 36.27 13.62
N VAL A 70 14.16 36.11 12.99
CA VAL A 70 15.37 36.85 13.36
C VAL A 70 15.28 38.33 12.97
N VAL A 71 14.74 38.63 11.79
CA VAL A 71 14.73 40.00 11.24
C VAL A 71 13.57 40.84 11.78
N SER A 72 12.43 40.23 12.10
CA SER A 72 11.27 40.98 12.58
C SER A 72 11.41 41.35 14.06
N THR A 73 11.13 42.61 14.42
CA THR A 73 11.05 43.05 15.83
C THR A 73 9.63 42.95 16.41
N GLN A 74 8.64 42.56 15.60
CA GLN A 74 7.24 42.46 16.05
C GLN A 74 6.93 41.04 16.54
N PRO A 75 6.45 40.88 17.79
CA PRO A 75 6.27 39.56 18.40
C PRO A 75 5.22 38.70 17.67
N TRP A 76 4.15 39.31 17.17
CA TRP A 76 3.09 38.58 16.46
C TRP A 76 3.57 37.95 15.14
N ILE A 77 4.50 38.61 14.43
CA ILE A 77 5.09 38.08 13.18
C ILE A 77 5.98 36.88 13.48
N ARG A 78 6.75 36.94 14.57
CA ARG A 78 7.61 35.83 15.00
C ARG A 78 6.78 34.59 15.36
N VAL A 79 5.68 34.80 16.08
CA VAL A 79 4.76 33.70 16.43
C VAL A 79 4.13 33.11 15.16
N ALA A 80 3.65 33.95 14.23
CA ALA A 80 3.06 33.49 12.98
C ALA A 80 4.07 32.67 12.14
N ALA A 81 5.27 33.21 11.90
CA ALA A 81 6.32 32.51 11.15
C ALA A 81 6.73 31.19 11.83
N ALA A 82 6.90 31.16 13.16
CA ALA A 82 7.23 29.92 13.85
C ALA A 82 6.09 28.88 13.81
N SER A 83 4.83 29.33 13.76
CA SER A 83 3.67 28.43 13.72
C SER A 83 3.45 27.75 12.37
N ILE A 84 3.89 28.36 11.26
CA ILE A 84 3.64 27.81 9.90
C ILE A 84 4.34 26.45 9.69
N PRO A 85 5.65 26.27 9.96
CA PRO A 85 6.30 24.97 9.84
C PRO A 85 5.70 23.91 10.77
N VAL A 86 5.30 24.31 11.99
CA VAL A 86 4.69 23.40 12.97
C VAL A 86 3.33 22.92 12.46
N LEU A 87 2.48 23.84 12.01
CA LEU A 87 1.18 23.52 11.41
C LEU A 87 1.33 22.66 10.17
N MET A 88 2.35 22.90 9.33
CA MET A 88 2.65 22.07 8.17
C MET A 88 2.88 20.61 8.58
N VAL A 89 3.73 20.36 9.58
CA VAL A 89 4.02 19.00 10.06
C VAL A 89 2.78 18.34 10.68
N VAL A 90 2.00 19.09 11.46
CA VAL A 90 0.73 18.60 12.02
C VAL A 90 -0.26 18.23 10.91
N LEU A 91 -0.34 19.04 9.85
CA LEU A 91 -1.18 18.75 8.70
C LEU A 91 -0.69 17.53 7.92
N MET A 92 0.62 17.37 7.71
CA MET A 92 1.19 16.17 7.08
C MET A 92 0.79 14.90 7.84
N LEU A 93 0.91 14.91 9.17
CA LEU A 93 0.44 13.80 10.02
C LEU A 93 -1.05 13.55 9.85
N ALA A 94 -1.87 14.61 9.84
CA ALA A 94 -3.32 14.48 9.73
C ALA A 94 -3.78 13.95 8.36
N VAL A 95 -3.07 14.28 7.27
CA VAL A 95 -3.46 13.82 5.92
C VAL A 95 -2.90 12.44 5.55
N THR A 96 -1.90 11.94 6.29
CA THR A 96 -1.26 10.63 6.02
C THR A 96 -2.26 9.47 6.01
N PRO A 97 -3.18 9.31 7.01
CA PRO A 97 -4.20 8.27 6.96
C PRO A 97 -5.11 8.35 5.72
N SER A 98 -5.46 9.58 5.30
CA SER A 98 -6.28 9.79 4.12
C SER A 98 -5.54 9.42 2.83
N ALA A 99 -4.24 9.71 2.74
CA ALA A 99 -3.41 9.36 1.60
C ALA A 99 -3.26 7.84 1.47
N LEU A 100 -3.00 7.14 2.58
CA LEU A 100 -2.93 5.68 2.61
C LEU A 100 -4.28 5.03 2.27
N ARG A 101 -5.40 5.59 2.75
CA ARG A 101 -6.74 5.15 2.36
C ARG A 101 -6.99 5.30 0.86
N HIS A 102 -6.57 6.43 0.29
CA HIS A 102 -6.69 6.65 -1.16
C HIS A 102 -5.88 5.63 -1.95
N LYS A 103 -4.66 5.28 -1.48
CA LYS A 103 -3.87 4.20 -2.07
C LYS A 103 -4.59 2.86 -2.03
N LEU A 104 -5.15 2.50 -0.87
CA LEU A 104 -5.95 1.28 -0.70
C LEU A 104 -7.11 1.24 -1.69
N ASP A 105 -7.90 2.31 -1.79
CA ASP A 105 -9.10 2.36 -2.65
C ASP A 105 -8.79 2.33 -4.15
N VAL A 106 -7.59 2.75 -4.57
CA VAL A 106 -7.21 2.89 -5.99
C VAL A 106 -6.33 1.76 -6.49
N GLN A 107 -5.44 1.22 -5.64
CA GLN A 107 -4.42 0.24 -6.04
C GLN A 107 -4.68 -1.17 -5.53
N TYR A 108 -5.68 -1.35 -4.65
CA TYR A 108 -5.98 -2.64 -4.06
C TYR A 108 -7.43 -3.06 -4.26
N ASP A 109 -7.61 -4.34 -4.51
CA ASP A 109 -8.92 -4.98 -4.60
C ASP A 109 -9.19 -5.84 -3.37
N ALA A 110 -10.48 -6.05 -3.07
CA ALA A 110 -10.92 -7.01 -2.06
C ALA A 110 -10.87 -8.47 -2.57
N VAL A 111 -10.78 -8.66 -3.89
CA VAL A 111 -10.73 -9.97 -4.54
C VAL A 111 -9.50 -10.03 -5.46
N PRO A 112 -8.70 -11.11 -5.41
CA PRO A 112 -7.59 -11.32 -6.33
C PRO A 112 -8.04 -11.27 -7.80
N GLN A 113 -7.40 -10.43 -8.63
CA GLN A 113 -7.71 -10.34 -10.06
C GLN A 113 -6.65 -11.00 -10.95
N CYS A 114 -6.99 -12.09 -11.61
CA CYS A 114 -6.11 -12.86 -12.53
C CYS A 114 -6.22 -12.46 -14.00
N VAL A 115 -7.30 -11.78 -14.37
CA VAL A 115 -7.59 -11.41 -15.76
C VAL A 115 -7.55 -9.90 -15.84
N SER A 116 -6.54 -9.34 -16.51
CA SER A 116 -6.57 -7.92 -16.84
C SER A 116 -7.63 -7.67 -17.92
N LEU A 117 -8.25 -6.49 -17.90
CA LEU A 117 -9.22 -6.06 -18.93
C LEU A 117 -8.62 -6.08 -20.35
N GLU A 118 -7.30 -6.07 -20.47
CA GLU A 118 -6.56 -6.03 -21.74
C GLU A 118 -6.30 -7.44 -22.33
N ASP A 119 -6.28 -8.50 -21.50
CA ASP A 119 -6.01 -9.88 -21.91
C ASP A 119 -7.28 -10.77 -21.98
N MET A 120 -8.29 -10.31 -22.73
CA MET A 120 -9.54 -11.07 -22.96
C MET A 120 -9.50 -12.11 -24.09
N GLY A 121 -8.35 -12.30 -24.76
CA GLY A 121 -8.23 -13.18 -25.93
C GLY A 121 -8.60 -14.65 -25.67
N PRO A 122 -8.89 -15.48 -26.70
CA PRO A 122 -9.35 -16.88 -26.52
C PRO A 122 -8.22 -17.90 -26.26
N GLY A 123 -7.04 -17.45 -25.83
CA GLY A 123 -5.87 -18.30 -25.63
C GLY A 123 -6.00 -19.35 -24.50
N PRO A 124 -5.15 -20.38 -24.47
CA PRO A 124 -5.10 -21.34 -23.35
C PRO A 124 -4.74 -20.67 -22.01
N GLY A 125 -3.91 -19.61 -22.02
CA GLY A 125 -3.57 -18.84 -20.82
C GLY A 125 -4.75 -18.09 -20.22
N THR A 126 -5.60 -17.48 -21.04
CA THR A 126 -6.77 -16.73 -20.56
C THR A 126 -7.87 -17.66 -20.03
N ARG A 127 -8.02 -18.87 -20.58
CA ARG A 127 -8.90 -19.90 -20.00
C ARG A 127 -8.42 -20.35 -18.62
N ALA A 128 -7.12 -20.59 -18.46
CA ALA A 128 -6.54 -20.93 -17.16
C ALA A 128 -6.73 -19.79 -16.15
N ALA A 129 -6.47 -18.54 -16.55
CA ALA A 129 -6.67 -17.36 -15.71
C ALA A 129 -8.13 -17.19 -15.27
N ARG A 130 -9.12 -17.44 -16.15
CA ARG A 130 -10.55 -17.41 -15.77
C ARG A 130 -10.93 -18.52 -14.79
N ALA A 131 -10.38 -19.72 -14.95
CA ALA A 131 -10.62 -20.81 -14.01
C ALA A 131 -10.02 -20.49 -12.63
N SER A 132 -8.81 -19.92 -12.59
CA SER A 132 -8.22 -19.40 -11.35
C SER A 132 -9.04 -18.25 -10.75
N GLN A 133 -9.56 -17.34 -11.57
CA GLN A 133 -10.43 -16.26 -11.12
C GLN A 133 -11.70 -16.79 -10.43
N GLN A 134 -12.35 -17.80 -11.03
CA GLN A 134 -13.54 -18.43 -10.44
C GLN A 134 -13.24 -19.13 -9.11
N ALA A 135 -12.02 -19.69 -8.97
CA ALA A 135 -11.60 -20.26 -7.69
C ALA A 135 -11.45 -19.17 -6.61
N PHE A 136 -10.84 -18.02 -6.95
CA PHE A 136 -10.77 -16.87 -6.03
C PHE A 136 -12.15 -16.35 -5.66
N GLU A 137 -13.03 -16.13 -6.63
CA GLU A 137 -14.40 -15.66 -6.38
C GLU A 137 -15.25 -16.62 -5.54
N SER A 138 -14.82 -17.88 -5.39
CA SER A 138 -15.53 -18.86 -4.57
C SER A 138 -15.17 -18.83 -3.08
N ILE A 139 -14.19 -18.01 -2.67
CA ILE A 139 -13.64 -17.98 -1.32
C ILE A 139 -13.70 -16.54 -0.80
N ASP A 140 -14.11 -16.40 0.46
CA ASP A 140 -14.06 -15.10 1.14
C ASP A 140 -12.62 -14.73 1.49
N HIS A 141 -12.14 -13.65 0.89
CA HIS A 141 -10.77 -13.18 1.02
C HIS A 141 -10.59 -12.15 2.14
N ILE A 142 -9.39 -12.15 2.72
CA ILE A 142 -8.94 -11.12 3.67
C ILE A 142 -7.83 -10.28 3.09
N GLY A 143 -7.73 -9.06 3.62
CA GLY A 143 -6.69 -8.11 3.26
C GLY A 143 -6.97 -7.38 1.95
N TYR A 144 -5.92 -6.73 1.47
CA TYR A 144 -5.94 -5.89 0.30
C TYR A 144 -4.98 -6.48 -0.73
N PHE A 145 -5.50 -6.87 -1.89
CA PHE A 145 -4.72 -7.48 -2.98
C PHE A 145 -4.18 -6.41 -3.90
N GLY A 146 -2.87 -6.32 -4.03
CA GLY A 146 -2.24 -5.41 -4.97
C GLY A 146 -2.22 -5.98 -6.40
N GLY A 147 -1.82 -5.15 -7.36
CA GLY A 147 -1.62 -5.58 -8.76
C GLY A 147 -0.41 -6.50 -9.00
N GLY A 148 0.32 -6.90 -7.96
CA GLY A 148 1.47 -7.80 -8.05
C GLY A 148 1.06 -9.27 -8.19
N GLY A 149 1.91 -10.07 -8.85
CA GLY A 149 1.75 -11.53 -8.99
C GLY A 149 1.74 -12.03 -10.43
N GLY A 150 1.78 -13.36 -10.58
CA GLY A 150 1.80 -14.04 -11.88
C GLY A 150 0.41 -14.49 -12.33
N SER A 151 0.17 -14.53 -13.64
CA SER A 151 -1.00 -15.20 -14.21
C SER A 151 -0.64 -15.88 -15.51
N GLY A 152 -1.04 -17.14 -15.67
CA GLY A 152 -0.81 -17.88 -16.90
C GLY A 152 -1.33 -19.31 -16.85
N VAL A 153 -0.80 -20.16 -17.73
CA VAL A 153 -1.17 -21.58 -17.79
C VAL A 153 -0.80 -22.36 -16.52
N GLY A 154 0.11 -21.81 -15.71
CA GLY A 154 0.56 -22.36 -14.44
C GLY A 154 -0.37 -22.07 -13.26
N GLY A 155 -1.43 -21.29 -13.45
CA GLY A 155 -2.28 -20.74 -12.39
C GLY A 155 -2.08 -19.24 -12.22
N CYS A 156 -2.56 -18.72 -11.10
CA CYS A 156 -2.52 -17.31 -10.77
C CYS A 156 -2.24 -17.14 -9.28
N ASP A 157 -1.21 -16.36 -8.94
CA ASP A 157 -0.84 -15.97 -7.59
C ASP A 157 -1.12 -14.49 -7.36
N ARG A 158 -1.56 -14.10 -6.17
CA ARG A 158 -1.69 -12.70 -5.75
C ARG A 158 -1.18 -12.53 -4.33
N SER A 159 -0.38 -11.49 -4.13
CA SER A 159 -0.01 -11.04 -2.80
C SER A 159 -1.10 -10.17 -2.21
N PHE A 160 -1.25 -10.25 -0.90
CA PHE A 160 -2.10 -9.35 -0.13
C PHE A 160 -1.38 -8.91 1.13
N VAL A 161 -1.82 -7.79 1.65
CA VAL A 161 -1.39 -7.28 2.95
C VAL A 161 -2.58 -7.08 3.87
N LEU A 162 -2.31 -7.15 5.17
CA LEU A 162 -3.31 -6.99 6.21
C LEU A 162 -3.07 -5.68 6.96
N THR A 163 -4.16 -4.99 7.26
CA THR A 163 -4.14 -3.81 8.14
C THR A 163 -4.40 -4.16 9.60
N ASP A 164 -4.87 -5.38 9.86
CA ASP A 164 -5.26 -5.88 11.17
C ASP A 164 -4.52 -7.20 11.44
N ASP A 165 -4.32 -7.51 12.72
CA ASP A 165 -3.71 -8.77 13.16
C ASP A 165 -4.74 -9.90 13.03
N VAL A 166 -4.69 -10.61 11.90
CA VAL A 166 -5.59 -11.72 11.54
C VAL A 166 -4.74 -12.95 11.29
N ASP A 167 -5.09 -14.08 11.91
CA ASP A 167 -4.48 -15.37 11.57
C ASP A 167 -4.91 -15.79 10.16
N VAL A 168 -3.98 -15.63 9.21
CA VAL A 168 -4.20 -15.90 7.78
C VAL A 168 -4.64 -17.34 7.55
N VAL A 169 -3.93 -18.28 8.15
CA VAL A 169 -4.13 -19.71 7.91
C VAL A 169 -5.46 -20.15 8.50
N GLU A 170 -5.79 -19.69 9.71
CA GLU A 170 -7.08 -19.98 10.34
C GLU A 170 -8.25 -19.40 9.54
N HIS A 171 -8.17 -18.15 9.07
CA HIS A 171 -9.21 -17.54 8.24
C HIS A 171 -9.47 -18.38 6.98
N TYR A 172 -8.42 -18.66 6.21
CA TYR A 172 -8.58 -19.40 4.97
C TYR A 172 -8.99 -20.87 5.19
N ARG A 173 -8.61 -21.48 6.31
CA ARG A 173 -9.10 -22.82 6.68
C ARG A 173 -10.63 -22.82 6.81
N ALA A 174 -11.20 -21.84 7.50
CA ALA A 174 -12.65 -21.69 7.63
C ALA A 174 -13.31 -21.36 6.29
N ALA A 175 -12.79 -20.37 5.56
CA ALA A 175 -13.36 -19.93 4.28
C ALA A 175 -13.35 -21.05 3.22
N LEU A 176 -12.30 -21.88 3.19
CA LEU A 176 -12.21 -23.03 2.28
C LEU A 176 -13.21 -24.13 2.67
N ASP A 177 -13.37 -24.43 3.95
CA ASP A 177 -14.35 -25.42 4.43
C ASP A 177 -15.78 -24.97 4.09
N ASP A 178 -16.12 -23.72 4.37
CA ASP A 178 -17.44 -23.12 4.06
C ASP A 178 -17.73 -23.13 2.55
N ALA A 179 -16.71 -22.93 1.72
CA ALA A 179 -16.81 -23.02 0.27
C ALA A 179 -16.77 -24.46 -0.29
N GLY A 180 -16.65 -25.48 0.57
CA GLY A 180 -16.62 -26.89 0.20
C GLY A 180 -15.33 -27.35 -0.47
N TRP A 181 -14.22 -26.68 -0.22
CA TRP A 181 -12.89 -27.11 -0.63
C TRP A 181 -12.31 -28.09 0.39
N ARG A 182 -11.66 -29.15 -0.08
CA ARG A 182 -11.04 -30.14 0.79
C ARG A 182 -9.59 -29.76 1.07
N VAL A 183 -9.27 -29.41 2.32
CA VAL A 183 -7.88 -29.19 2.76
C VAL A 183 -7.07 -30.49 2.63
N VAL A 184 -5.90 -30.41 2.00
CA VAL A 184 -4.99 -31.54 1.73
C VAL A 184 -3.60 -31.35 2.31
N GLU A 185 -3.20 -30.11 2.61
CA GLU A 185 -1.94 -29.76 3.28
C GLU A 185 -2.22 -28.59 4.24
N ASP A 186 -1.72 -28.69 5.46
CA ASP A 186 -1.80 -27.66 6.48
C ASP A 186 -0.62 -27.84 7.44
N ASP A 187 0.35 -26.92 7.39
CA ASP A 187 1.54 -26.93 8.26
C ASP A 187 1.55 -25.76 9.26
N GLY A 188 0.45 -25.00 9.35
CA GLY A 188 0.32 -23.82 10.19
C GLY A 188 0.92 -22.52 9.61
N GLN A 189 1.63 -22.58 8.48
CA GLN A 189 2.12 -21.41 7.73
C GLN A 189 1.68 -21.44 6.27
N ARG A 190 1.37 -22.63 5.77
CA ARG A 190 0.88 -22.91 4.43
C ARG A 190 -0.34 -23.80 4.51
N LEU A 191 -1.32 -23.45 3.69
CA LEU A 191 -2.57 -24.19 3.53
C LEU A 191 -2.74 -24.53 2.05
N ARG A 192 -3.19 -25.76 1.76
CA ARG A 192 -3.60 -26.18 0.42
C ARG A 192 -4.92 -26.90 0.48
N ALA A 193 -5.82 -26.56 -0.41
CA ALA A 193 -7.08 -27.27 -0.60
C ALA A 193 -7.35 -27.58 -2.08
N GLU A 194 -8.24 -28.53 -2.32
CA GLU A 194 -8.61 -28.99 -3.67
C GLU A 194 -10.13 -29.09 -3.84
N LYS A 195 -10.61 -28.73 -5.03
CA LYS A 195 -12.02 -28.83 -5.45
C LYS A 195 -12.10 -28.89 -6.98
N ASP A 196 -12.86 -29.83 -7.54
CA ASP A 196 -13.13 -29.94 -8.99
C ASP A 196 -11.88 -29.78 -9.88
N ASP A 197 -10.84 -30.59 -9.63
CA ASP A 197 -9.52 -30.57 -10.29
C ASP A 197 -8.69 -29.27 -10.13
N MET A 198 -9.16 -28.33 -9.32
CA MET A 198 -8.44 -27.12 -8.93
C MET A 198 -7.76 -27.30 -7.58
N ALA A 199 -6.68 -26.56 -7.38
CA ALA A 199 -6.03 -26.37 -6.10
C ALA A 199 -5.99 -24.89 -5.76
N PHE A 200 -6.12 -24.63 -4.47
CA PHE A 200 -5.97 -23.34 -3.84
C PHE A 200 -4.88 -23.44 -2.79
N GLU A 201 -3.95 -22.48 -2.77
CA GLU A 201 -2.85 -22.44 -1.82
C GLU A 201 -2.78 -21.07 -1.16
N VAL A 202 -2.44 -21.06 0.12
CA VAL A 202 -2.18 -19.86 0.91
C VAL A 202 -0.87 -20.03 1.64
N VAL A 203 -0.05 -19.00 1.66
CA VAL A 203 1.14 -18.92 2.51
C VAL A 203 1.08 -17.62 3.30
N ASP A 204 1.21 -17.73 4.62
CA ASP A 204 1.37 -16.61 5.54
C ASP A 204 2.79 -16.05 5.46
N CYS A 205 2.90 -14.74 5.33
CA CYS A 205 4.15 -13.99 5.24
C CYS A 205 4.29 -12.96 6.38
N GLY A 206 3.49 -13.06 7.45
CA GLY A 206 3.57 -12.25 8.66
C GLY A 206 2.76 -10.95 8.64
N HIS A 207 2.90 -10.13 7.59
CA HIS A 207 2.10 -8.89 7.41
C HIS A 207 1.06 -9.00 6.28
N GLY A 208 0.69 -10.23 5.95
CA GLY A 208 -0.07 -10.57 4.76
C GLY A 208 0.29 -11.96 4.28
N GLY A 209 0.10 -12.19 3.00
CA GLY A 209 0.39 -13.49 2.44
C GLY A 209 0.33 -13.51 0.92
N VAL A 210 0.46 -14.72 0.39
CA VAL A 210 0.24 -15.00 -1.02
C VAL A 210 -0.82 -16.07 -1.14
N VAL A 211 -1.81 -15.82 -1.98
CA VAL A 211 -2.77 -16.82 -2.41
C VAL A 211 -2.44 -17.26 -3.82
N TRP A 212 -2.65 -18.53 -4.14
CA TRP A 212 -2.52 -19.06 -5.50
C TRP A 212 -3.70 -19.97 -5.83
N ALA A 213 -4.17 -19.90 -7.06
CA ALA A 213 -5.19 -20.80 -7.58
C ALA A 213 -4.82 -21.30 -8.98
N GLY A 214 -5.02 -22.59 -9.22
CA GLY A 214 -4.75 -23.20 -10.53
C GLY A 214 -5.13 -24.68 -10.56
N ALA A 215 -4.85 -25.36 -11.67
CA ALA A 215 -5.15 -26.80 -11.75
C ALA A 215 -4.31 -27.60 -10.75
N ALA A 216 -4.93 -28.53 -10.01
CA ALA A 216 -4.31 -29.26 -8.89
C ALA A 216 -3.05 -30.04 -9.29
N ARG A 217 -3.00 -30.51 -10.54
CA ARG A 217 -1.83 -31.20 -11.11
C ARG A 217 -0.59 -30.31 -11.26
N LEU A 218 -0.76 -28.99 -11.33
CA LEU A 218 0.33 -28.05 -11.57
C LEU A 218 1.08 -27.71 -10.28
N SER A 219 0.35 -27.55 -9.17
CA SER A 219 0.94 -27.28 -7.85
C SER A 219 1.71 -28.46 -7.25
N GLN A 220 1.61 -29.65 -7.84
CA GLN A 220 2.37 -30.84 -7.42
C GLN A 220 3.68 -31.03 -8.20
N GLN A 221 3.96 -30.22 -9.23
CA GLN A 221 5.17 -30.37 -10.06
C GLN A 221 6.30 -29.48 -9.53
N PRO A 222 7.42 -30.04 -9.04
CA PRO A 222 8.53 -29.26 -8.49
C PRO A 222 9.09 -28.23 -9.48
N VAL A 223 9.20 -28.62 -10.76
CA VAL A 223 9.71 -27.77 -11.85
C VAL A 223 8.82 -26.57 -12.15
N LEU A 224 7.51 -26.68 -11.92
CA LEU A 224 6.57 -25.57 -12.11
C LEU A 224 6.51 -24.68 -10.86
N ARG A 225 6.73 -25.26 -9.68
CA ARG A 225 6.85 -24.54 -8.41
C ARG A 225 8.02 -23.54 -8.44
N ASP A 226 9.17 -23.98 -8.96
CA ASP A 226 10.34 -23.11 -9.19
C ASP A 226 10.13 -22.03 -10.27
N ARG A 227 9.03 -22.11 -11.03
CA ARG A 227 8.64 -21.15 -12.09
C ARG A 227 7.39 -20.35 -11.74
N GLY A 228 6.99 -20.31 -10.47
CA GLY A 228 5.85 -19.51 -9.99
C GLY A 228 4.50 -20.24 -9.94
N ALA A 229 4.46 -21.57 -10.02
CA ALA A 229 3.25 -22.33 -9.76
C ALA A 229 3.13 -22.64 -8.25
N GLY A 230 2.41 -21.80 -7.52
CA GLY A 230 2.16 -21.95 -6.08
C GLY A 230 2.40 -20.65 -5.33
N ALA A 231 1.86 -20.55 -4.12
CA ALA A 231 2.06 -19.39 -3.27
C ALA A 231 3.47 -19.40 -2.66
N VAL A 232 4.21 -18.31 -2.82
CA VAL A 232 5.57 -18.13 -2.26
C VAL A 232 5.70 -16.69 -1.77
N CYS A 233 6.14 -16.49 -0.53
CA CYS A 233 6.40 -15.15 -0.02
C CYS A 233 7.47 -14.44 -0.85
N PRO A 234 7.26 -13.19 -1.27
CA PRO A 234 8.30 -12.41 -1.89
C PRO A 234 9.49 -12.25 -0.94
N ALA A 235 10.71 -12.23 -1.47
CA ALA A 235 11.89 -11.90 -0.67
C ALA A 235 11.73 -10.49 -0.09
N ALA A 236 12.05 -10.31 1.19
CA ALA A 236 11.90 -9.03 1.89
C ALA A 236 12.46 -7.86 1.05
N GLY A 237 11.58 -6.91 0.66
CA GLY A 237 11.95 -5.71 -0.09
C GLY A 237 11.55 -5.67 -1.57
N GLN A 238 10.65 -6.54 -2.04
CA GLN A 238 9.96 -6.34 -3.32
C GLN A 238 8.46 -6.09 -3.08
N PRO A 239 7.88 -4.99 -3.61
CA PRO A 239 6.45 -4.76 -3.57
C PRO A 239 5.68 -5.78 -4.40
#